data_AF-A0A659US50-F1
#
_entry.id   AF-A0A659US50-F1
#
_cell.length_a   1.000
_cell.length_b   1.000
_cell.length_c   1.000
_cell.angle_alpha   90.00
_cell.angle_beta   90.00
_cell.angle_gamma   90.00
#
_symmetry.space_group_name_H-M   'P 1'
#
loop_
_entity.id
_entity.type
_entity.pdbx_description
1 polymer ?
#
loop_
_entity_poly.entity_id
_entity_poly.type
_entity_poly.pdbx_seq_one_letter_code
_entity_poly.pdbx_strand_id
1 'polypeptide(L)'
;TIEATLLGFAIALILGLVFAMIRQSPNRYVSTTMAEIVEFIRSTPLLLQLFFVYFVGPQIGIFIPAWTAGVGVLGIHYAAYCSEVFRGGIENVDGGQWEACTALNLSRTRTWRTIILPQAIPPMVPALGNYFIGMFKDPPVLAAISIFEMLQQA
;
A
#
# COMPACT_ATOMS: atom_id res chain seq x y z
N THR A 1 1.08 -14.72 12.73
CA THR A 1 0.44 -13.40 12.91
C THR A 1 1.45 -12.27 12.95
N ILE A 2 2.27 -12.12 14.00
CA ILE A 2 3.22 -11.00 14.13
C ILE A 2 4.15 -10.87 12.91
N GLU A 3 4.79 -11.97 12.51
CA GLU A 3 5.69 -11.97 11.35
C GLU A 3 4.97 -11.58 10.05
N ALA A 4 3.79 -12.14 9.79
CA ALA A 4 2.97 -11.80 8.63
C ALA A 4 2.58 -10.31 8.62
N THR A 5 2.21 -9.75 9.78
CA THR A 5 1.87 -8.33 9.88
C THR A 5 3.09 -7.45 9.64
N LEU A 6 4.25 -7.76 10.23
CA LEU A 6 5.45 -6.95 10.05
C LEU A 6 5.93 -6.96 8.61
N LEU A 7 6.02 -8.14 7.98
CA LEU A 7 6.46 -8.27 6.59
C LEU A 7 5.42 -7.70 5.62
N GLY A 8 4.14 -8.01 5.82
CA GLY A 8 3.05 -7.48 5.00
C GLY A 8 2.99 -5.96 5.08
N PHE A 9 3.15 -5.39 6.28
CA PHE A 9 3.11 -3.93 6.44
C PHE A 9 4.37 -3.25 5.87
N ALA A 10 5.54 -3.89 5.95
CA ALA A 10 6.73 -3.39 5.26
C ALA A 10 6.52 -3.32 3.74
N ILE A 11 5.91 -4.37 3.15
CA ILE A 11 5.50 -4.37 1.74
C ILE A 11 4.49 -3.24 1.48
N ALA A 12 3.48 -3.07 2.34
CA ALA A 12 2.46 -2.05 2.20
C ALA A 12 3.03 -0.62 2.20
N LEU A 13 4.00 -0.33 3.09
CA LEU A 13 4.66 0.97 3.14
C LEU A 13 5.47 1.23 1.86
N ILE A 14 6.26 0.25 1.41
CA ILE A 14 7.11 0.39 0.22
C ILE A 14 6.25 0.55 -1.03
N LEU A 15 5.33 -0.40 -1.28
CA LEU A 15 4.48 -0.36 -2.46
C LEU A 15 3.49 0.80 -2.42
N GLY A 16 2.96 1.15 -1.25
CA GLY A 16 2.07 2.30 -1.09
C GLY A 16 2.77 3.60 -1.46
N LEU A 17 4.04 3.77 -1.08
CA LEU A 17 4.83 4.93 -1.47
C LEU A 17 5.09 4.94 -2.99
N VAL A 18 5.43 3.79 -3.58
CA VAL A 18 5.60 3.64 -5.03
C VAL A 18 4.31 4.01 -5.77
N PHE A 19 3.16 3.50 -5.35
CA PHE A 19 1.86 3.80 -5.94
C PHE A 19 1.52 5.30 -5.85
N ALA A 20 1.79 5.92 -4.68
CA ALA A 20 1.59 7.35 -4.49
C ALA A 20 2.49 8.19 -5.43
N MET A 21 3.75 7.78 -5.63
CA MET A 21 4.66 8.45 -6.57
C MET A 21 4.23 8.29 -8.03
N ILE A 22 3.80 7.09 -8.45
CA ILE A 22 3.31 6.84 -9.81
C ILE A 22 2.06 7.69 -10.10
N ARG A 23 1.16 7.83 -9.13
CA ARG A 23 -0.04 8.67 -9.27
C ARG A 23 0.26 10.16 -9.39
N GLN A 24 1.39 10.62 -8.87
CA GLN A 24 1.89 11.99 -9.07
C GLN A 24 2.59 12.20 -10.42
N SER A 25 2.64 11.17 -11.29
CA SER A 25 3.21 11.30 -12.63
C SER A 25 2.49 12.39 -13.44
N PRO A 26 3.23 13.25 -14.18
CA PRO A 26 2.62 14.26 -15.04
C PRO A 26 1.88 13.63 -16.25
N ASN A 27 2.15 12.37 -16.56
CA ASN A 27 1.44 11.66 -17.61
C ASN A 27 0.08 11.18 -17.10
N ARG A 28 -0.99 11.82 -17.59
CA ARG A 28 -2.38 11.49 -17.23
C ARG A 28 -2.71 10.00 -17.36
N TYR A 29 -2.20 9.32 -18.39
CA TYR A 29 -2.51 7.91 -18.59
C TYR A 29 -1.89 7.02 -17.51
N VAL A 30 -0.65 7.32 -17.12
CA VAL A 30 0.04 6.59 -16.05
C VAL A 30 -0.64 6.85 -14.70
N SER A 31 -0.93 8.12 -14.40
CA SER A 31 -1.59 8.52 -13.16
C SER A 31 -2.98 7.89 -13.02
N THR A 32 -3.83 8.00 -14.04
CA THR A 32 -5.19 7.43 -14.02
C THR A 32 -5.15 5.91 -13.96
N THR A 33 -4.30 5.23 -14.74
CA THR A 33 -4.19 3.76 -14.70
C THR A 33 -3.83 3.26 -13.30
N MET A 34 -2.87 3.92 -12.64
CA MET A 34 -2.51 3.55 -11.27
C MET A 34 -3.63 3.86 -10.27
N ALA A 35 -4.39 4.94 -10.48
CA ALA A 35 -5.55 5.25 -9.65
C ALA A 35 -6.64 4.17 -9.76
N GLU A 36 -6.95 3.70 -10.98
CA GLU A 36 -7.89 2.60 -11.20
C GLU A 36 -7.40 1.28 -10.58
N ILE A 37 -6.10 0.97 -10.67
CA ILE A 37 -5.51 -0.20 -10.02
C ILE A 37 -5.68 -0.13 -8.50
N VAL A 38 -5.37 1.02 -7.89
CA VAL A 38 -5.55 1.24 -6.45
C VAL A 38 -7.01 1.10 -6.06
N GLU A 39 -7.93 1.69 -6.83
CA GLU A 39 -9.36 1.64 -6.53
C GLU A 39 -9.94 0.23 -6.68
N PHE A 40 -9.50 -0.52 -7.69
CA PHE A 40 -9.85 -1.93 -7.86
C PHE A 40 -9.41 -2.78 -6.65
N ILE A 41 -8.18 -2.59 -6.17
CA ILE A 41 -7.69 -3.32 -4.98
C ILE A 41 -8.50 -2.94 -3.74
N ARG A 42 -8.85 -1.66 -3.56
CA ARG A 42 -9.65 -1.20 -2.41
C ARG A 42 -11.12 -1.63 -2.49
N SER A 43 -11.64 -1.81 -3.70
CA SER A 43 -13.02 -2.23 -3.97
C SER A 43 -13.22 -3.74 -3.92
N THR A 44 -12.13 -4.52 -3.87
CA THR A 44 -12.19 -5.98 -3.80
C THR A 44 -11.89 -6.47 -2.39
N PRO A 45 -12.71 -7.38 -1.80
CA PRO A 45 -12.45 -7.91 -0.47
C PRO A 45 -11.10 -8.62 -0.39
N LEU A 46 -10.34 -8.38 0.69
CA LEU A 46 -9.05 -9.04 0.95
C LEU A 46 -9.13 -10.57 0.83
N LEU A 47 -10.20 -11.15 1.39
CA LEU A 47 -10.45 -12.59 1.33
C LEU A 47 -10.54 -13.08 -0.13
N LEU A 48 -11.26 -12.35 -0.98
CA LEU A 48 -11.40 -12.69 -2.39
C LEU A 48 -10.07 -12.61 -3.12
N GLN A 49 -9.27 -11.58 -2.85
CA GLN A 49 -7.93 -11.43 -3.43
C GLN A 49 -7.04 -12.62 -3.06
N LEU A 50 -7.06 -13.02 -1.78
CA LEU A 50 -6.26 -14.14 -1.28
C LEU A 50 -6.69 -15.47 -1.91
N PHE A 51 -7.99 -15.74 -1.93
CA PHE A 51 -8.55 -16.94 -2.56
C PHE A 51 -8.21 -17.00 -4.04
N PHE A 52 -8.33 -15.88 -4.75
CA PHE A 52 -8.01 -15.85 -6.18
C PHE A 52 -6.53 -16.16 -6.43
N VAL A 53 -5.62 -15.52 -5.71
CA VAL A 53 -4.18 -15.77 -5.86
C VAL A 53 -3.83 -17.23 -5.55
N TYR A 54 -4.40 -17.80 -4.48
CA TYR A 54 -4.04 -19.15 -4.03
C TYR A 54 -4.70 -20.27 -4.87
N PHE A 55 -5.98 -20.14 -5.21
CA PHE A 55 -6.73 -21.21 -5.91
C PHE A 55 -6.78 -21.07 -7.44
N VAL A 56 -6.70 -19.85 -7.97
CA VAL A 56 -6.73 -19.61 -9.43
C VAL A 56 -5.32 -19.54 -10.01
N GLY A 57 -4.34 -19.03 -9.27
CA GLY A 57 -2.93 -18.98 -9.70
C GLY A 57 -2.40 -20.30 -10.28
N PRO A 58 -2.60 -21.45 -9.61
CA PRO A 58 -2.15 -22.74 -10.12
C PRO A 58 -2.74 -23.12 -11.49
N GLN A 59 -3.97 -22.68 -11.81
CA GLN A 59 -4.63 -22.98 -13.08
C GLN A 59 -3.97 -22.31 -14.28
N ILE A 60 -3.22 -21.23 -14.03
CA ILE A 60 -2.43 -20.49 -15.03
C ILE A 60 -0.92 -20.74 -14.88
N GLY A 61 -0.53 -21.77 -14.13
CA GLY A 61 0.87 -22.18 -13.95
C GLY A 61 1.64 -21.40 -12.89
N ILE A 62 0.96 -20.60 -12.05
CA ILE A 62 1.58 -19.82 -10.98
C ILE A 62 1.34 -20.52 -9.64
N PHE A 63 2.39 -21.10 -9.07
CA PHE A 63 2.33 -21.79 -7.78
C PHE A 63 3.00 -20.93 -6.71
N ILE A 64 2.22 -20.49 -5.71
CA ILE A 64 2.72 -19.66 -4.61
C ILE A 64 2.36 -20.36 -3.29
N PRO A 65 3.36 -20.65 -2.42
CA PRO A 65 3.09 -21.20 -1.10
C PRO A 65 2.12 -20.32 -0.30
N ALA A 66 1.26 -20.93 0.51
CA ALA A 66 0.18 -20.23 1.22
C ALA A 66 0.70 -19.04 2.06
N TRP A 67 1.84 -19.23 2.73
CA TRP A 67 2.49 -18.16 3.51
C TRP A 67 2.88 -16.96 2.64
N THR A 68 3.54 -17.20 1.51
CA THR A 68 4.00 -16.14 0.59
C THR A 68 2.82 -15.45 -0.09
N ALA A 69 1.81 -16.21 -0.53
CA ALA A 69 0.58 -15.67 -1.11
C ALA A 69 -0.13 -14.76 -0.10
N GLY A 70 -0.19 -15.22 1.15
CA GLY A 70 -0.72 -14.50 2.28
C GLY A 70 -0.08 -13.15 2.56
N VAL A 71 1.23 -13.17 2.83
CA VAL A 71 2.00 -11.96 3.13
C VAL A 71 1.99 -11.00 1.94
N GLY A 72 2.10 -11.53 0.71
CA GLY A 72 2.06 -10.72 -0.50
C GLY A 72 0.71 -10.03 -0.71
N VAL A 73 -0.40 -10.77 -0.60
CA VAL A 73 -1.75 -10.21 -0.76
C VAL A 73 -2.06 -9.20 0.34
N LEU A 74 -1.74 -9.50 1.60
CA LEU A 74 -1.87 -8.52 2.70
C LEU A 74 -1.09 -7.24 2.39
N GLY A 75 0.16 -7.38 1.96
CA GLY A 75 1.00 -6.24 1.61
C GLY A 75 0.45 -5.40 0.47
N ILE A 76 0.00 -6.02 -0.63
CA ILE A 76 -0.57 -5.32 -1.79
C ILE A 76 -1.91 -4.66 -1.44
N HIS A 77 -2.78 -5.37 -0.72
CA HIS A 77 -4.06 -4.84 -0.29
C HIS A 77 -3.88 -3.56 0.52
N TYR A 78 -3.05 -3.61 1.56
CA TYR A 78 -2.77 -2.45 2.40
C TYR A 78 -1.90 -1.40 1.72
N ALA A 79 -1.07 -1.75 0.73
CA ALA A 79 -0.34 -0.78 -0.08
C ALA A 79 -1.28 0.22 -0.77
N ALA A 80 -2.43 -0.25 -1.28
CA ALA A 80 -3.41 0.60 -1.90
C ALA A 80 -3.95 1.66 -0.92
N TYR A 81 -4.28 1.26 0.31
CA TYR A 81 -4.71 2.18 1.37
C TYR A 81 -3.59 3.11 1.85
N CYS A 82 -2.37 2.59 2.07
CA CYS A 82 -1.21 3.41 2.42
C CYS A 82 -0.90 4.45 1.35
N SER A 83 -1.10 4.12 0.06
CA SER A 83 -0.91 5.08 -1.05
C SER A 83 -1.82 6.30 -0.94
N GLU A 84 -3.06 6.13 -0.48
CA GLU A 84 -3.99 7.23 -0.23
C GLU A 84 -3.56 8.08 0.97
N VAL A 85 -3.00 7.45 2.01
CA VAL A 85 -2.44 8.18 3.15
C VAL A 85 -1.26 9.05 2.73
N PHE A 86 -0.32 8.49 1.95
CA PHE A 86 0.82 9.27 1.44
C PHE A 86 0.39 10.40 0.51
N ARG A 87 -0.55 10.13 -0.40
CA ARG A 87 -1.08 11.14 -1.32
C ARG A 87 -1.80 12.25 -0.55
N GLY A 88 -2.76 11.88 0.28
CA GLY A 88 -3.56 12.82 1.08
C GLY A 88 -2.70 13.64 2.03
N GLY A 89 -1.69 13.04 2.67
CA GLY A 89 -0.80 13.80 3.56
C GLY A 89 0.09 14.82 2.83
N ILE A 90 0.47 14.58 1.57
CA ILE A 90 1.21 15.57 0.76
C ILE A 90 0.26 16.69 0.28
N GLU A 91 -0.93 16.31 -0.20
CA GLU A 91 -1.94 17.27 -0.68
C GLU A 91 -2.50 18.16 0.43
N ASN A 92 -2.49 17.68 1.68
CA ASN A 92 -2.92 18.45 2.85
C ASN A 92 -1.94 19.56 3.27
N VAL A 93 -0.75 19.64 2.68
CA VAL A 93 0.17 20.76 2.94
C VAL A 93 -0.38 22.02 2.26
N ASP A 94 -0.55 23.08 3.06
CA ASP A 94 -1.12 24.35 2.61
C ASP A 94 -0.44 24.89 1.33
N GLY A 95 -1.25 25.33 0.37
CA GLY A 95 -0.79 25.84 -0.93
C GLY A 95 0.19 27.00 -0.80
N GLY A 96 0.03 27.85 0.23
CA GLY A 96 0.92 28.97 0.52
C GLY A 96 2.34 28.53 0.85
N GLN A 97 2.56 27.32 1.38
CA GLN A 97 3.91 26.78 1.57
C GLN A 97 4.64 26.56 0.24
N TRP A 98 3.92 26.08 -0.77
CA TRP A 98 4.46 25.87 -2.12
C TRP A 98 4.74 27.19 -2.83
N GLU A 99 3.81 28.14 -2.71
CA GLU A 99 3.95 29.49 -3.26
C GLU A 99 5.13 30.23 -2.61
N ALA A 100 5.27 30.17 -1.28
CA ALA A 100 6.37 30.78 -0.56
C ALA A 100 7.73 30.17 -0.95
N CYS A 101 7.81 28.85 -1.12
CA CYS A 101 9.03 28.19 -1.63
C CYS A 101 9.42 28.71 -3.01
N THR A 102 8.43 28.92 -3.88
CA THR A 102 8.63 29.42 -5.24
C THR A 102 9.07 30.89 -5.22
N ALA A 103 8.42 31.73 -4.40
CA ALA A 103 8.77 33.15 -4.25
C ALA A 103 10.18 33.36 -3.69
N LEU A 104 10.63 32.49 -2.79
CA LEU A 104 11.99 32.50 -2.23
C LEU A 104 13.02 31.80 -3.12
N ASN A 105 12.63 31.33 -4.31
CA ASN A 105 13.46 30.58 -5.26
C ASN A 105 14.23 29.42 -4.59
N LEU A 106 13.55 28.68 -3.71
CA LEU A 106 14.14 27.53 -3.04
C LEU A 106 14.32 26.38 -4.03
N SER A 107 15.48 25.73 -3.97
CA SER A 107 15.73 24.50 -4.74
C SER A 107 14.71 23.41 -4.36
N ARG A 108 14.28 22.60 -5.33
CA ARG A 108 13.34 21.49 -5.12
C ARG A 108 13.72 20.59 -3.94
N THR A 109 15.00 20.28 -3.77
CA THR A 109 15.48 19.47 -2.64
C THR A 109 15.21 20.11 -1.28
N ARG A 110 15.41 21.44 -1.15
CA ARG A 110 15.12 22.20 0.07
C ARG A 110 13.62 22.29 0.33
N THR A 111 12.83 22.61 -0.70
CA THR A 111 11.36 22.64 -0.62
C THR A 111 10.83 21.33 -0.02
N TRP A 112 11.23 20.19 -0.60
CA TRP A 112 10.74 18.89 -0.13
C TRP A 112 11.28 18.50 1.25
N ARG A 113 12.60 18.55 1.47
CA ARG A 113 13.21 18.03 2.71
C ARG A 113 12.96 18.92 3.93
N THR A 114 12.89 20.22 3.73
CA THR A 114 12.90 21.20 4.84
C THR A 114 11.52 21.77 5.13
N ILE A 115 10.63 21.80 4.14
CA ILE A 115 9.33 22.47 4.28
C ILE A 115 8.18 21.47 4.14
N ILE A 116 8.07 20.79 2.99
CA ILE A 116 6.88 19.96 2.69
C ILE A 116 6.85 18.68 3.51
N LEU A 117 7.90 17.84 3.47
CA LEU A 117 7.89 16.54 4.16
C LEU A 117 7.75 16.65 5.69
N PRO A 118 8.41 17.59 6.39
CA PRO A 118 8.22 17.78 7.83
C PRO A 118 6.77 18.12 8.23
N GLN A 119 5.99 18.73 7.34
CA GLN A 119 4.58 19.05 7.55
C GLN A 119 3.66 17.89 7.13
N ALA A 120 4.00 17.22 6.03
CA ALA A 120 3.20 16.13 5.47
C ALA A 120 3.27 14.84 6.30
N ILE A 121 4.43 14.50 6.88
CA ILE A 121 4.65 13.22 7.57
C ILE A 121 3.88 13.09 8.90
N PRO A 122 3.90 14.06 9.82
CA PRO A 122 3.22 13.92 11.12
C PRO A 122 1.74 13.50 11.04
N PRO A 123 0.89 14.08 10.16
CA PRO A 123 -0.50 13.62 10.03
C PRO A 123 -0.65 12.25 9.35
N MET A 124 0.33 11.80 8.55
CA MET A 124 0.30 10.46 7.95
C MET A 124 0.54 9.35 8.98
N VAL A 125 1.42 9.58 9.96
CA VAL A 125 1.86 8.54 10.91
C VAL A 125 0.69 7.89 11.68
N PRO A 126 -0.26 8.65 12.26
CA PRO A 126 -1.44 8.07 12.90
C PRO A 126 -2.30 7.24 11.94
N ALA A 127 -2.49 7.72 10.70
CA ALA A 127 -3.29 7.01 9.70
C ALA A 127 -2.61 5.70 9.24
N LEU A 128 -1.29 5.71 9.03
CA LEU A 128 -0.52 4.48 8.77
C LEU A 128 -0.58 3.52 9.96
N GLY A 129 -0.53 4.03 11.19
CA GLY A 129 -0.70 3.23 12.41
C GLY A 129 -2.07 2.55 12.49
N ASN A 130 -3.14 3.24 12.09
CA ASN A 130 -4.47 2.62 12.01
C ASN A 130 -4.51 1.46 11.02
N TYR A 131 -3.86 1.59 9.87
CA TYR A 131 -3.74 0.49 8.90
C TYR A 131 -2.88 -0.67 9.40
N PHE A 132 -1.80 -0.39 10.14
CA PHE A 132 -1.00 -1.44 10.80
C PHE A 132 -1.85 -2.25 11.80
N ILE A 133 -2.61 -1.56 12.65
CA ILE A 133 -3.51 -2.19 13.63
C ILE A 133 -4.64 -2.96 12.93
N GLY A 134 -5.16 -2.42 11.83
CA GLY A 134 -6.11 -3.11 10.97
C GLY A 134 -5.51 -4.42 10.44
N MET A 135 -4.34 -4.34 9.81
CA MET A 135 -3.66 -5.50 9.24
C MET A 135 -3.35 -6.54 10.32
N PHE A 136 -3.05 -6.15 11.55
CA PHE A 136 -2.80 -7.11 12.63
C PHE A 136 -3.98 -8.07 12.88
N LYS A 137 -5.20 -7.68 12.51
CA LYS A 137 -6.43 -8.49 12.68
C LYS A 137 -6.70 -9.46 11.54
N ASP A 138 -5.99 -9.33 10.42
CA ASP A 138 -6.26 -10.07 9.19
C ASP A 138 -5.45 -11.36 8.98
N PRO A 139 -4.25 -11.58 9.56
CA PRO A 139 -3.52 -12.84 9.46
C PRO A 139 -4.31 -14.10 9.83
N PRO A 140 -5.33 -14.09 10.72
CA PRO A 140 -6.18 -15.27 10.91
C PRO A 140 -6.83 -15.78 9.61
N VAL A 141 -7.08 -14.92 8.61
CA VAL A 141 -7.59 -15.32 7.29
C VAL A 141 -6.62 -16.25 6.55
N LEU A 142 -5.31 -16.14 6.82
CA LEU A 142 -4.27 -17.01 6.27
C LEU A 142 -4.45 -18.47 6.72
N ALA A 143 -4.97 -18.68 7.94
CA ALA A 143 -5.17 -20.02 8.47
C ALA A 143 -6.12 -20.84 7.57
N ALA A 144 -7.10 -20.19 6.92
CA ALA A 144 -8.02 -20.87 6.01
C ALA A 144 -7.25 -21.53 4.85
N ILE A 145 -6.36 -20.80 4.18
CA ILE A 145 -5.59 -21.35 3.05
C ILE A 145 -4.49 -22.32 3.49
N SER A 146 -3.84 -22.09 4.63
CA SER A 146 -2.80 -22.98 5.15
C SER A 146 -3.35 -24.36 5.52
N ILE A 147 -4.57 -24.43 6.07
CA ILE A 147 -5.23 -25.72 6.34
C ILE A 147 -5.44 -26.49 5.04
N PHE A 148 -5.89 -25.83 3.97
CA PHE A 148 -6.05 -26.49 2.66
C PHE A 148 -4.71 -26.95 2.07
N GLU A 149 -3.65 -26.15 2.21
CA GLU A 149 -2.30 -26.52 1.78
C GLU A 149 -1.83 -27.81 2.46
N MET A 150 -1.99 -27.89 3.78
CA MET A 150 -1.60 -29.08 4.55
C MET A 150 -2.39 -30.32 4.14
N LEU A 151 -3.68 -30.18 3.85
CA LEU A 151 -4.53 -31.29 3.39
C LEU A 151 -4.19 -31.77 1.99
N GLN A 152 -3.71 -30.90 1.10
CA GLN A 152 -3.26 -31.29 -0.24
C GLN A 152 -1.89 -32.00 -0.24
N GLN A 153 -1.09 -31.78 0.80
CA GLN A 153 0.23 -32.40 0.96
C GLN A 153 0.18 -33.74 1.72
N ALA A 154 -0.93 -34.08 2.37
CA ALA A 154 -1.17 -35.32 3.10
C ALA A 154 -1.74 -36.43 2.21
#